data_AF-A0A317GZQ4-F1
#
_entry.id   AF-A0A317GZQ4-F1
#
_cell.length_a   1.000
_cell.length_b   1.000
_cell.length_c   1.000
_cell.angle_alpha   90.00
_cell.angle_beta   90.00
_cell.angle_gamma   90.00
#
_symmetry.space_group_name_H-M   'P 1'
#
loop_
_entity.id
_entity.type
_entity.pdbx_description
1 polymer ?
#
loop_
_entity_poly.entity_id
_entity_poly.type
_entity_poly.pdbx_seq_one_letter_code
_entity_poly.pdbx_strand_id
1 'polypeptide(L)'
;MIVSLGGCSTSPSANLKHCLAGDRDCDEAQLSRGEQQQLFDQRSRQHFQDCLAGLRCNESQLTEQELVEVRRSVAQLNLAACLRGEAACNQAALTGAQRAEVTESARLRNLDFCLGGLTGCDEESLSESERAAMRNAYSQRNFAGCMNAVGTLVSCNPQDLSAEQRDLVQRRNLAVNAFLCSNAMFGCDVDLLTAEQRAGLSRSSVPSR
;
A
#
# COMPACT_ATOMS: atom_id res chain seq x y z
N MET A 1 10.43 27.25 -67.02
CA MET A 1 9.99 27.28 -65.61
C MET A 1 8.95 26.17 -65.46
N ILE A 2 9.32 25.07 -64.80
CA ILE A 2 8.39 23.99 -64.46
C ILE A 2 7.87 24.32 -63.05
N VAL A 3 6.56 24.54 -62.96
CA VAL A 3 5.85 24.73 -61.69
C VAL A 3 5.38 23.36 -61.25
N SER A 4 6.01 22.80 -60.23
CA SER A 4 5.45 21.68 -59.45
C SER A 4 4.99 22.25 -58.11
N LEU A 5 3.68 22.45 -57.99
CA LEU A 5 3.01 22.86 -56.76
C LEU A 5 2.64 21.64 -55.93
N GLY A 6 3.18 21.65 -54.71
CA GLY A 6 2.60 21.17 -53.44
C GLY A 6 1.54 20.07 -53.49
N GLY A 7 1.91 18.91 -52.95
CA GLY A 7 0.94 17.92 -52.49
C GLY A 7 -0.01 18.52 -51.44
N CYS A 8 -1.31 18.40 -51.71
CA CYS A 8 -2.38 18.91 -50.87
C CYS A 8 -2.51 18.03 -49.61
N SER A 9 -2.31 18.60 -48.43
CA SER A 9 -2.80 18.02 -47.18
C SER A 9 -4.32 18.24 -47.13
N THR A 10 -5.10 17.22 -47.47
CA THR A 10 -6.56 17.24 -47.31
C THR A 10 -6.93 17.17 -45.83
N SER A 11 -7.74 18.11 -45.36
CA SER A 11 -8.27 18.08 -43.99
C SER A 11 -9.19 16.86 -43.80
N PRO A 12 -9.16 16.16 -42.65
CA PRO A 12 -10.04 15.04 -42.37
C PRO A 12 -11.52 15.44 -42.48
N SER A 13 -12.35 14.60 -43.09
CA SER A 13 -13.80 14.80 -43.11
C SER A 13 -14.39 14.80 -41.70
N ALA A 14 -15.58 15.38 -41.53
CA ALA A 14 -16.29 15.34 -40.25
C ALA A 14 -16.56 13.89 -39.79
N ASN A 15 -16.97 13.02 -40.73
CA ASN A 15 -17.20 11.60 -40.45
C ASN A 15 -15.93 10.89 -39.96
N LEU A 16 -14.78 11.10 -40.61
CA LEU A 16 -13.52 10.51 -40.16
C LEU A 16 -13.14 10.96 -38.73
N LYS A 17 -13.39 12.22 -38.36
CA LYS A 17 -13.11 12.71 -37.00
C LYS A 17 -13.95 11.96 -35.96
N HIS A 18 -15.23 11.74 -36.23
CA HIS A 18 -16.09 10.93 -35.36
C HIS A 18 -15.57 9.49 -35.24
N CYS A 19 -15.14 8.89 -36.35
CA CYS A 19 -14.59 7.54 -36.33
C CYS A 19 -13.29 7.41 -35.54
N LEU A 20 -12.37 8.38 -35.67
CA LEU A 20 -11.12 8.41 -34.91
C LEU A 20 -11.34 8.66 -33.41
N ALA A 21 -12.41 9.37 -33.05
CA ALA A 21 -12.81 9.59 -31.65
C ALA A 21 -13.55 8.38 -31.03
N GLY A 22 -13.99 7.42 -31.85
CA GLY A 22 -14.84 6.31 -31.39
C GLY A 22 -16.28 6.74 -31.09
N ASP A 23 -16.73 7.84 -31.70
CA ASP A 23 -18.08 8.37 -31.50
C ASP A 23 -19.14 7.46 -32.15
N ARG A 24 -20.36 7.52 -31.62
CA ARG A 24 -21.52 6.79 -32.18
C ARG A 24 -21.97 7.31 -33.55
N ASP A 25 -21.59 8.53 -33.90
CA ASP A 25 -21.93 9.17 -35.17
C ASP A 25 -20.97 8.79 -36.31
N CYS A 26 -20.03 7.87 -36.06
CA CYS A 26 -19.17 7.30 -37.09
C CYS A 26 -19.95 6.36 -38.02
N ASP A 27 -19.96 6.66 -39.32
CA ASP A 27 -20.39 5.74 -40.38
C ASP A 27 -19.17 5.27 -41.20
N GLU A 28 -18.61 4.10 -40.83
CA GLU A 28 -17.43 3.54 -41.51
C GLU A 28 -17.67 3.24 -43.00
N ALA A 29 -18.92 3.02 -43.41
CA ALA A 29 -19.27 2.74 -44.80
C ALA A 29 -19.10 3.97 -45.72
N GLN A 30 -19.09 5.17 -45.15
CA GLN A 30 -18.92 6.44 -45.88
C GLN A 30 -17.46 6.91 -45.95
N LEU A 31 -16.52 6.20 -45.34
CA LEU A 31 -15.11 6.56 -45.40
C LEU A 31 -14.52 6.23 -46.78
N SER A 32 -13.75 7.15 -47.34
CA SER A 32 -12.91 6.85 -48.49
C SER A 32 -11.82 5.84 -48.13
N ARG A 33 -11.21 5.18 -49.12
CA ARG A 33 -10.11 4.22 -48.88
C ARG A 33 -8.95 4.82 -48.07
N GLY A 34 -8.61 6.09 -48.31
CA GLY A 34 -7.56 6.78 -47.55
C GLY A 34 -7.95 7.00 -46.09
N GLU A 35 -9.20 7.39 -45.83
CA GLU A 35 -9.72 7.57 -44.47
C GLU A 35 -9.88 6.24 -43.73
N GLN A 36 -10.26 5.17 -44.41
CA GLN A 36 -10.29 3.81 -43.86
C GLN A 36 -8.88 3.36 -43.43
N GLN A 37 -7.85 3.62 -44.25
CA GLN A 37 -6.48 3.32 -43.87
C GLN A 37 -6.03 4.12 -42.63
N GLN A 38 -6.38 5.41 -42.56
CA GLN A 38 -6.07 6.24 -41.40
C GLN A 38 -6.73 5.73 -40.12
N LEU A 39 -8.01 5.34 -40.19
CA LEU A 39 -8.72 4.75 -39.05
C LEU A 39 -8.09 3.41 -38.63
N PHE A 40 -7.74 2.56 -39.60
CA PHE A 40 -7.06 1.29 -39.34
C PHE A 40 -5.72 1.51 -38.64
N ASP A 41 -4.89 2.43 -39.14
CA ASP A 41 -3.58 2.74 -38.56
C ASP A 41 -3.72 3.26 -37.12
N GLN A 42 -4.71 4.11 -36.85
CA GLN A 42 -4.98 4.59 -35.50
C GLN A 42 -5.41 3.45 -34.57
N ARG A 43 -6.35 2.59 -35.01
CA ARG A 43 -6.84 1.47 -34.22
C ARG A 43 -5.74 0.44 -33.95
N SER A 44 -4.91 0.15 -34.94
CA SER A 44 -3.75 -0.74 -34.81
C SER A 44 -2.75 -0.17 -33.78
N ARG A 45 -2.46 1.14 -33.83
CA ARG A 45 -1.62 1.79 -32.81
C ARG A 45 -2.23 1.71 -31.42
N GLN A 46 -3.53 1.98 -31.27
CA GLN A 46 -4.20 1.88 -29.97
C GLN A 46 -4.15 0.45 -29.43
N HIS A 47 -4.46 -0.54 -30.27
CA HIS A 47 -4.38 -1.96 -29.93
C HIS A 47 -2.97 -2.36 -29.46
N PHE A 48 -1.94 -1.90 -30.17
CA PHE A 48 -0.56 -2.13 -29.76
C PHE A 48 -0.24 -1.51 -28.39
N GLN A 49 -0.72 -0.29 -28.11
CA GLN A 49 -0.57 0.32 -26.77
C GLN A 49 -1.31 -0.45 -25.68
N ASP A 50 -2.51 -0.93 -25.95
CA ASP A 50 -3.29 -1.75 -25.01
C ASP A 50 -2.57 -3.08 -24.72
N CYS A 51 -1.96 -3.70 -25.74
CA CYS A 51 -1.10 -4.87 -25.58
C CYS A 51 0.13 -4.58 -24.71
N LEU A 52 0.82 -3.46 -24.93
CA LEU A 52 1.98 -3.06 -24.11
C LEU A 52 1.59 -2.85 -22.65
N ALA A 53 0.37 -2.37 -22.39
CA ALA A 53 -0.17 -2.17 -21.05
C ALA A 53 -0.68 -3.47 -20.39
N GLY A 54 -0.61 -4.62 -21.07
CA GLY A 54 -1.11 -5.90 -20.55
C GLY A 54 -2.65 -5.97 -20.46
N LEU A 55 -3.34 -5.17 -21.27
CA LEU A 55 -4.81 -5.19 -21.37
C LEU A 55 -5.27 -6.24 -22.39
N ARG A 56 -6.43 -6.03 -23.02
CA ARG A 56 -6.96 -6.94 -24.04
C ARG A 56 -6.05 -6.92 -25.27
N CYS A 57 -5.29 -7.98 -25.46
CA CYS A 57 -4.37 -8.12 -26.57
C CYS A 57 -4.76 -9.29 -27.47
N ASN A 58 -4.77 -9.05 -28.78
CA ASN A 58 -4.86 -10.07 -29.81
C ASN A 58 -3.54 -10.09 -30.57
N GLU A 59 -2.68 -11.05 -30.25
CA GLU A 59 -1.33 -11.15 -30.83
C GLU A 59 -1.36 -11.36 -32.36
N SER A 60 -2.45 -11.88 -32.93
CA SER A 60 -2.55 -12.10 -34.38
C SER A 60 -2.67 -10.82 -35.21
N GLN A 61 -2.91 -9.68 -34.56
CA GLN A 61 -2.97 -8.35 -35.19
C GLN A 61 -1.65 -7.59 -35.08
N LEU A 62 -0.62 -8.18 -34.46
CA LEU A 62 0.69 -7.57 -34.28
C LEU A 62 1.66 -8.02 -35.38
N THR A 63 2.55 -7.12 -35.77
CA THR A 63 3.77 -7.48 -36.49
C THR A 63 4.72 -8.26 -35.58
N GLU A 64 5.69 -8.97 -36.17
CA GLU A 64 6.70 -9.71 -35.39
C GLU A 64 7.50 -8.79 -34.45
N GLN A 65 7.78 -7.55 -34.88
CA GLN A 65 8.51 -6.58 -34.05
C GLN A 65 7.68 -6.10 -32.87
N GLU A 66 6.41 -5.75 -33.11
CA GLU A 66 5.46 -5.36 -32.06
C GLU A 66 5.26 -6.51 -31.05
N LEU A 67 5.19 -7.75 -31.53
CA LEU A 67 5.05 -8.92 -30.66
C LEU A 67 6.24 -9.08 -29.70
N VAL A 68 7.46 -8.87 -30.16
CA VAL A 68 8.66 -8.90 -29.31
C VAL A 68 8.62 -7.80 -28.25
N GLU A 69 8.16 -6.60 -28.62
CA GLU A 69 8.03 -5.46 -27.70
C GLU A 69 6.96 -5.70 -26.64
N VAL A 70 5.77 -6.15 -27.05
CA VAL A 70 4.66 -6.51 -26.16
C VAL A 70 5.08 -7.58 -25.17
N ARG A 71 5.73 -8.66 -25.63
CA ARG A 71 6.20 -9.72 -24.74
C ARG A 71 7.19 -9.21 -23.69
N ARG A 72 8.07 -8.29 -24.07
CA ARG A 72 8.99 -7.65 -23.11
C ARG A 72 8.24 -6.79 -22.10
N SER A 73 7.31 -5.95 -22.56
CA SER A 73 6.52 -5.07 -21.68
C SER A 73 5.68 -5.88 -20.69
N VAL A 74 4.93 -6.88 -21.17
CA VAL A 74 4.11 -7.74 -20.32
C VAL A 74 4.96 -8.53 -19.32
N ALA A 75 6.15 -9.01 -19.71
CA ALA A 75 7.06 -9.66 -18.77
C ALA A 75 7.56 -8.70 -17.66
N GLN A 76 7.82 -7.43 -17.98
CA GLN A 76 8.20 -6.41 -17.01
C GLN A 76 7.04 -6.07 -16.06
N LEU A 77 5.83 -5.91 -16.60
CA LEU A 77 4.62 -5.70 -15.79
C LEU A 77 4.38 -6.87 -14.83
N ASN A 78 4.52 -8.10 -15.32
CA ASN A 78 4.39 -9.30 -14.49
C ASN A 78 5.43 -9.34 -13.37
N LEU A 79 6.71 -9.09 -13.69
CA LEU A 79 7.76 -9.00 -12.66
C LEU A 79 7.42 -7.94 -11.61
N ALA A 80 6.98 -6.75 -12.03
CA ALA A 80 6.63 -5.67 -11.13
C ALA A 80 5.44 -6.04 -10.21
N ALA A 81 4.42 -6.70 -10.75
CA ALA A 81 3.30 -7.22 -9.98
C ALA A 81 3.76 -8.26 -8.94
N CYS A 82 4.64 -9.18 -9.33
CA CYS A 82 5.22 -10.18 -8.44
C CYS A 82 6.07 -9.57 -7.33
N LEU A 83 6.90 -8.58 -7.66
CA LEU A 83 7.70 -7.84 -6.68
C LEU A 83 6.82 -7.07 -5.69
N ARG A 84 5.61 -6.67 -6.06
CA ARG A 84 4.64 -6.06 -5.12
C ARG A 84 3.77 -7.09 -4.37
N GLY A 85 3.84 -8.37 -4.74
CA GLY A 85 3.00 -9.42 -4.17
C GLY A 85 1.54 -9.35 -4.61
N GLU A 86 1.27 -8.79 -5.79
CA GLU A 86 -0.08 -8.64 -6.32
C GLU A 86 -0.64 -9.97 -6.83
N ALA A 87 -1.96 -10.16 -6.72
CA ALA A 87 -2.65 -11.35 -7.21
C ALA A 87 -2.51 -11.58 -8.72
N ALA A 88 -2.24 -10.52 -9.49
CA ALA A 88 -1.98 -10.59 -10.93
C ALA A 88 -0.62 -11.21 -11.29
N CYS A 89 0.25 -11.46 -10.30
CA CYS A 89 1.54 -12.10 -10.53
C CYS A 89 1.39 -13.53 -11.08
N ASN A 90 1.94 -13.76 -12.27
CA ASN A 90 2.14 -15.10 -12.82
C ASN A 90 3.59 -15.55 -12.58
N GLN A 91 3.80 -16.35 -11.53
CA GLN A 91 5.14 -16.86 -11.18
C GLN A 91 5.73 -17.80 -12.24
N ALA A 92 4.89 -18.48 -13.03
CA ALA A 92 5.36 -19.41 -14.07
C ALA A 92 6.02 -18.68 -15.25
N ALA A 93 5.70 -17.40 -15.45
CA ALA A 93 6.28 -16.56 -16.50
C ALA A 93 7.63 -15.92 -16.11
N LEU A 94 8.09 -16.12 -14.87
CA LEU A 94 9.36 -15.55 -14.40
C LEU A 94 10.56 -16.41 -14.83
N THR A 95 11.70 -15.75 -15.06
CA THR A 95 13.01 -16.41 -15.15
C THR A 95 13.49 -16.86 -13.77
N GLY A 96 14.54 -17.69 -13.73
CA GLY A 96 15.14 -18.13 -12.46
C GLY A 96 15.64 -16.98 -11.59
N ALA A 97 16.32 -16.00 -12.19
CA ALA A 97 16.82 -14.82 -11.49
C ALA A 97 15.66 -13.95 -10.93
N GLN A 98 14.62 -13.74 -11.74
CA GLN A 98 13.43 -13.01 -11.33
C GLN A 98 12.68 -13.70 -10.18
N ARG A 99 12.60 -15.04 -10.18
CA ARG A 99 12.00 -15.78 -9.05
C ARG A 99 12.79 -15.54 -7.76
N ALA A 100 14.12 -15.60 -7.81
CA ALA A 100 14.95 -15.34 -6.64
C ALA A 100 14.75 -13.90 -6.10
N GLU A 101 14.68 -12.91 -6.99
CA GLU A 101 14.39 -11.52 -6.63
C GLU A 101 13.01 -11.36 -5.98
N VAL A 102 11.97 -12.00 -6.55
CA VAL A 102 10.62 -12.00 -5.98
C VAL A 102 10.55 -12.69 -4.63
N THR A 103 11.26 -13.81 -4.45
CA THR A 103 11.35 -14.51 -3.16
C THR A 103 11.98 -13.61 -2.10
N GLU A 104 13.08 -12.92 -2.41
CA GLU A 104 13.70 -12.00 -1.46
C GLU A 104 12.79 -10.81 -1.15
N SER A 105 12.14 -10.24 -2.17
CA SER A 105 11.18 -9.16 -1.97
C SER A 105 10.01 -9.58 -1.07
N ALA A 106 9.50 -10.80 -1.24
CA ALA A 106 8.45 -11.37 -0.40
C ALA A 106 8.92 -11.57 1.05
N ARG A 107 10.15 -12.06 1.24
CA ARG A 107 10.78 -12.21 2.58
C ARG A 107 10.87 -10.87 3.29
N LEU A 108 11.34 -9.82 2.60
CA LEU A 108 11.47 -8.47 3.17
C LEU A 108 10.11 -7.85 3.53
N ARG A 109 9.09 -8.03 2.68
CA ARG A 109 7.72 -7.58 3.01
C ARG A 109 7.16 -8.31 4.24
N ASN A 110 7.37 -9.62 4.33
CA ASN A 110 6.93 -10.39 5.49
C ASN A 110 7.62 -9.89 6.77
N LEU A 111 8.94 -9.67 6.71
CA LEU A 111 9.68 -9.09 7.82
C LEU A 111 9.10 -7.74 8.25
N ASP A 112 8.82 -6.84 7.30
CA ASP A 112 8.22 -5.52 7.60
C ASP A 112 6.85 -5.65 8.29
N PHE A 113 6.00 -6.56 7.81
CA PHE A 113 4.69 -6.83 8.42
C PHE A 113 4.84 -7.34 9.86
N CYS A 114 5.77 -8.26 10.08
CA CYS A 114 6.06 -8.81 11.41
C CYS A 114 6.65 -7.75 12.35
N LEU A 115 7.59 -6.94 11.87
CA LEU A 115 8.14 -5.82 12.63
C LEU A 115 7.06 -4.79 12.96
N GLY A 116 6.08 -4.56 12.08
CA GLY A 116 4.94 -3.68 12.34
C GLY A 116 3.86 -4.28 13.25
N GLY A 117 3.83 -5.61 13.41
CA GLY A 117 2.72 -6.32 14.08
C GLY A 117 1.44 -6.28 13.25
N LEU A 118 1.56 -6.27 11.92
CA LEU A 118 0.44 -6.20 10.99
C LEU A 118 -0.14 -7.59 10.72
N THR A 119 -1.41 -7.62 10.34
CA THR A 119 -2.05 -8.84 9.84
C THR A 119 -1.34 -9.30 8.56
N GLY A 120 -1.10 -10.61 8.44
CA GLY A 120 -0.36 -11.19 7.31
C GLY A 120 1.14 -11.39 7.57
N CYS A 121 1.64 -11.09 8.78
CA CYS A 121 2.93 -11.62 9.22
C CYS A 121 2.88 -13.15 9.31
N ASP A 122 3.80 -13.81 8.61
CA ASP A 122 4.10 -15.24 8.72
C ASP A 122 5.41 -15.40 9.50
N GLU A 123 5.30 -15.64 10.82
CA GLU A 123 6.46 -15.81 11.70
C GLU A 123 7.28 -17.08 11.40
N GLU A 124 6.66 -18.09 10.79
CA GLU A 124 7.32 -19.37 10.53
C GLU A 124 8.39 -19.21 9.45
N SER A 125 8.13 -18.35 8.45
CA SER A 125 9.07 -18.07 7.36
C SER A 125 10.25 -17.17 7.73
N LEU A 126 10.25 -16.56 8.92
CA LEU A 126 11.34 -15.70 9.39
C LEU A 126 12.58 -16.52 9.79
N SER A 127 13.77 -15.99 9.53
CA SER A 127 15.00 -16.51 10.15
C SER A 127 15.01 -16.28 11.66
N GLU A 128 15.89 -16.96 12.38
CA GLU A 128 16.01 -16.78 13.83
C GLU A 128 16.34 -15.33 14.22
N SER A 129 17.23 -14.68 13.47
CA SER A 129 17.59 -13.27 13.67
C SER A 129 16.41 -12.32 13.45
N GLU A 130 15.58 -12.61 12.46
CA GLU A 130 14.38 -11.83 12.16
C GLU A 130 13.30 -12.02 13.22
N ARG A 131 13.08 -13.26 13.69
CA ARG A 131 12.17 -13.52 14.82
C ARG A 131 12.63 -12.81 16.08
N ALA A 132 13.94 -12.73 16.33
CA ALA A 132 14.47 -11.97 17.46
C ALA A 132 14.18 -10.47 17.32
N ALA A 133 14.38 -9.90 16.13
CA ALA A 133 14.04 -8.50 15.83
C ALA A 133 12.53 -8.22 15.99
N MET A 134 11.68 -9.11 15.48
CA MET A 134 10.23 -9.06 15.64
C MET A 134 9.80 -9.09 17.10
N ARG A 135 10.32 -10.04 17.91
CA ARG A 135 10.03 -10.11 19.35
C ARG A 135 10.44 -8.84 20.09
N ASN A 136 11.59 -8.27 19.73
CA ASN A 136 12.05 -7.00 20.29
C ASN A 136 11.08 -5.85 19.93
N ALA A 137 10.71 -5.74 18.65
CA ALA A 137 9.76 -4.73 18.18
C ALA A 137 8.38 -4.87 18.87
N TYR A 138 7.90 -6.10 19.05
CA TYR A 138 6.69 -6.41 19.83
C TYR A 138 6.82 -5.92 21.28
N SER A 139 7.92 -6.28 21.97
CA SER A 139 8.16 -5.86 23.35
C SER A 139 8.18 -4.34 23.50
N GLN A 140 8.83 -3.63 22.56
CA GLN A 140 8.85 -2.17 22.55
C GLN A 140 7.44 -1.57 22.39
N ARG A 141 6.66 -2.06 21.42
CA ARG A 141 5.28 -1.60 21.21
C ARG A 141 4.38 -1.92 22.39
N ASN A 142 4.51 -3.11 22.97
CA ASN A 142 3.74 -3.53 24.13
C ASN A 142 4.03 -2.63 25.34
N PHE A 143 5.32 -2.36 25.60
CA PHE A 143 5.71 -1.44 26.66
C PHE A 143 5.22 -0.01 26.41
N ALA A 144 5.37 0.51 25.20
CA ALA A 144 4.82 1.82 24.83
C ALA A 144 3.30 1.88 24.98
N GLY A 145 2.59 0.82 24.59
CA GLY A 145 1.15 0.67 24.80
C GLY A 145 0.79 0.72 26.28
N CYS A 146 1.50 -0.04 27.13
CA CYS A 146 1.29 -0.01 28.57
C CYS A 146 1.68 1.31 29.23
N MET A 147 2.60 2.09 28.66
CA MET A 147 2.97 3.43 29.13
C MET A 147 2.00 4.52 28.67
N ASN A 148 1.25 4.28 27.59
CA ASN A 148 0.27 5.24 27.06
C ASN A 148 -1.18 4.86 27.35
N ALA A 149 -1.45 3.69 27.92
CA ALA A 149 -2.80 3.28 28.27
C ALA A 149 -3.43 4.31 29.22
N VAL A 150 -4.55 4.92 28.82
CA VAL A 150 -5.40 5.77 29.65
C VAL A 150 -6.82 5.21 29.54
N GLY A 151 -7.40 4.73 30.64
CA GLY A 151 -8.73 4.12 30.64
C GLY A 151 -8.79 2.70 30.06
N THR A 152 -9.93 2.34 29.45
CA THR A 152 -10.33 0.95 29.10
C THR A 152 -9.86 0.45 27.73
N LEU A 153 -9.23 1.30 26.91
CA LEU A 153 -8.65 0.89 25.63
C LEU A 153 -7.20 0.45 25.83
N VAL A 154 -7.04 -0.74 26.42
CA VAL A 154 -5.72 -1.31 26.69
C VAL A 154 -5.28 -2.10 25.46
N SER A 155 -4.37 -1.55 24.67
CA SER A 155 -3.66 -2.28 23.60
C SER A 155 -2.30 -2.80 24.10
N CYS A 156 -2.27 -3.37 25.31
CA CYS A 156 -1.04 -3.96 25.85
C CYS A 156 -1.33 -5.18 26.73
N ASN A 157 -0.36 -6.10 26.79
CA ASN A 157 -0.36 -7.25 27.67
C ASN A 157 0.69 -7.04 28.79
N PRO A 158 0.28 -6.77 30.04
CA PRO A 158 1.20 -6.58 31.16
C PRO A 158 2.05 -7.81 31.51
N GLN A 159 1.61 -9.01 31.12
CA GLN A 159 2.37 -10.25 31.36
C GLN A 159 3.63 -10.32 30.51
N ASP A 160 3.62 -9.67 29.34
CA ASP A 160 4.73 -9.68 28.39
C ASP A 160 5.75 -8.54 28.64
N LEU A 161 5.63 -7.85 29.77
CA LEU A 161 6.60 -6.84 30.19
C LEU A 161 7.76 -7.48 30.97
N SER A 162 8.94 -6.88 30.87
CA SER A 162 10.04 -7.18 31.81
C SER A 162 9.69 -6.69 33.22
N ALA A 163 10.40 -7.17 34.25
CA ALA A 163 10.21 -6.69 35.62
C ALA A 163 10.44 -5.17 35.74
N GLU A 164 11.47 -4.67 35.06
CA GLU A 164 11.79 -3.23 34.99
C GLU A 164 10.67 -2.44 34.29
N GLN A 165 10.18 -2.94 33.15
CA GLN A 165 9.07 -2.30 32.42
C GLN A 165 7.78 -2.26 33.27
N ARG A 166 7.46 -3.35 33.99
CA ARG A 166 6.30 -3.38 34.90
C ARG A 166 6.40 -2.33 36.00
N ASP A 167 7.57 -2.20 36.61
CA ASP A 167 7.81 -1.21 37.65
C ASP A 167 7.63 0.22 37.12
N LEU A 168 8.17 0.52 35.93
CA LEU A 168 7.98 1.82 35.27
C LEU A 168 6.50 2.11 34.97
N VAL A 169 5.76 1.14 34.43
CA VAL A 169 4.31 1.27 34.16
C VAL A 169 3.53 1.48 35.47
N GLN A 170 3.86 0.74 36.53
CA GLN A 170 3.21 0.86 37.83
C GLN A 170 3.42 2.25 38.43
N ARG A 171 4.67 2.75 38.43
CA ARG A 171 4.97 4.12 38.91
C ARG A 171 4.19 5.17 38.13
N ARG A 172 4.15 5.05 36.79
CA ARG A 172 3.36 5.94 35.92
C ARG A 172 1.88 5.90 36.30
N ASN A 173 1.30 4.71 36.48
CA ASN A 173 -0.13 4.55 36.80
C ASN A 173 -0.47 5.13 38.18
N LEU A 174 0.38 4.91 39.19
CA LEU A 174 0.20 5.50 40.52
C LEU A 174 0.27 7.04 40.48
N ALA A 175 1.17 7.61 39.68
CA ALA A 175 1.27 9.06 39.50
C ALA A 175 0.02 9.62 38.81
N VAL A 176 -0.48 8.95 37.76
CA VAL A 176 -1.74 9.33 37.09
C VAL A 176 -2.93 9.24 38.06
N ASN A 177 -3.05 8.16 38.84
CA ASN A 177 -4.10 8.02 39.84
C ASN A 177 -4.07 9.15 40.88
N ALA A 178 -2.88 9.47 41.41
CA ALA A 178 -2.73 10.58 42.35
C ALA A 178 -3.15 11.93 41.76
N PHE A 179 -2.83 12.18 40.48
CA PHE A 179 -3.30 13.37 39.76
C PHE A 179 -4.82 13.39 39.62
N LEU A 180 -5.44 12.29 39.20
CA LEU A 180 -6.91 12.19 39.06
C LEU A 180 -7.61 12.46 40.40
N CYS A 181 -7.14 11.83 41.48
CA CYS A 181 -7.71 12.02 42.81
C CYS A 181 -7.57 13.45 43.33
N SER A 182 -6.42 14.09 43.10
CA SER A 182 -6.18 15.47 43.55
C SER A 182 -7.06 16.50 42.83
N ASN A 183 -7.53 16.17 41.63
CA ASN A 183 -8.40 17.03 40.82
C ASN A 183 -9.87 16.58 40.82
N ALA A 184 -10.25 15.62 41.69
CA ALA A 184 -11.58 15.03 41.75
C ALA A 184 -12.09 14.53 40.37
N MET A 185 -11.17 14.04 39.52
CA MET A 185 -11.50 13.51 38.20
C MET A 185 -11.98 12.06 38.28
N PHE A 186 -12.86 11.67 37.34
CA PHE A 186 -13.29 10.29 37.19
C PHE A 186 -12.11 9.34 36.97
N GLY A 187 -12.20 8.13 37.55
CA GLY A 187 -11.13 7.13 37.48
C GLY A 187 -10.10 7.20 38.61
N CYS A 188 -10.29 8.10 39.60
CA CYS A 188 -9.56 8.04 40.86
C CYS A 188 -9.93 6.78 41.65
N ASP A 189 -8.91 6.02 42.04
CA ASP A 189 -8.97 4.95 43.03
C ASP A 189 -8.22 5.40 44.29
N VAL A 190 -8.98 5.70 45.35
CA VAL A 190 -8.42 6.19 46.62
C VAL A 190 -7.63 5.11 47.37
N ASP A 191 -7.84 3.83 47.07
CA ASP A 191 -7.15 2.73 47.74
C ASP A 191 -5.72 2.58 47.24
N LEU A 192 -5.43 3.04 46.03
CA LEU A 192 -4.09 3.09 45.45
C LEU A 192 -3.24 4.28 45.94
N LEU A 193 -3.80 5.19 46.76
CA LEU A 193 -3.08 6.32 47.32
C LEU A 193 -2.31 5.94 48.58
N THR A 194 -1.11 6.49 48.73
CA THR A 194 -0.35 6.49 49.99
C THR A 194 -1.08 7.30 51.07
N ALA A 195 -0.76 7.05 52.34
CA ALA A 195 -1.35 7.79 53.47
C ALA A 195 -1.11 9.31 53.37
N GLU A 196 0.07 9.71 52.91
CA GLU A 196 0.43 11.12 52.69
C GLU A 196 -0.42 11.76 51.60
N GLN A 197 -0.58 11.09 50.45
CA GLN A 197 -1.42 11.57 49.36
C GLN A 197 -2.89 11.74 49.82
N ARG A 198 -3.44 10.78 50.57
CA ARG A 198 -4.81 10.88 51.12
C ARG A 198 -4.96 12.05 52.09
N ALA A 199 -3.97 12.29 52.94
CA ALA A 199 -3.96 13.43 53.86
C ALA A 199 -3.84 14.78 53.13
N GLY A 200 -3.26 14.80 51.93
CA GLY A 200 -3.25 15.97 51.05
C GLY A 200 -4.63 16.30 50.47
N LEU A 201 -5.41 15.29 50.07
CA LEU A 201 -6.76 15.49 49.51
C LEU A 201 -7.71 16.21 50.48
N SER A 202 -7.69 15.81 51.76
CA SER A 202 -8.55 16.39 52.79
C SER A 202 -8.22 17.85 53.11
N ARG A 203 -7.02 18.32 52.78
CA ARG A 203 -6.63 19.73 52.91
C ARG A 203 -7.07 20.56 51.70
N SER A 204 -7.10 19.96 50.50
CA SER A 204 -7.55 20.60 49.26
C SER A 204 -9.08 20.72 49.17
N SER A 205 -9.84 19.87 49.87
CA SER A 205 -11.31 19.92 49.92
C SER A 205 -11.88 20.87 50.98
N VAL A 206 -11.03 21.60 51.73
CA VAL A 206 -11.47 22.67 52.63
C VAL A 206 -11.55 23.96 51.81
N PRO A 207 -12.75 24.52 51.54
CA PRO A 207 -12.84 25.81 50.88
C PRO A 207 -12.18 26.86 51.79
N SER A 208 -11.30 27.68 51.21
CA SER A 208 -10.80 28.86 51.90
C SER A 208 -11.94 29.87 52.06
N ARG A 209 -12.53 29.85 53.27
CA ARG A 209 -13.50 30.80 53.87
C ARG A 209 -14.88 30.91 53.25
#